data_AF-A0A8C2FPJ6-F1
#
_entry.id   AF-A0A8C2FPJ6-F1
#
_cell.length_a   1.000
_cell.length_b   1.000
_cell.length_c   1.000
_cell.angle_alpha   90.00
_cell.angle_beta   90.00
_cell.angle_gamma   90.00
#
_symmetry.space_group_name_H-M   'P 1'
#
loop_
_entity.id
_entity.type
_entity.pdbx_description
1 polymer ?
#
loop_
_entity_poly.entity_id
_entity_poly.type
_entity_poly.pdbx_seq_one_letter_code
_entity_poly.pdbx_strand_id
1 'polypeptide(L)' 'MQLNEIKPGLQYKLLSQTGPVHAPVFVMTVEVNGQLFEGSGPTKKKAKLNAAEKALRSFVHKGGPSGSVRTF' A
#
# COMPACT_ATOMS: atom_id res chain seq x y z
N MET A 1 -8.96 -13.12 -14.26
CA MET A 1 -8.95 -13.35 -12.80
C MET A 1 -7.51 -13.69 -12.39
N GLN A 2 -6.70 -12.79 -11.82
CA GLN A 2 -5.34 -13.12 -11.33
C GLN A 2 -4.72 -11.95 -10.56
N LEU A 3 -4.93 -11.87 -9.25
CA LEU A 3 -4.15 -11.00 -8.36
C LEU A 3 -3.65 -11.80 -7.13
N ASN A 4 -3.47 -13.11 -7.32
CA ASN A 4 -3.14 -14.09 -6.27
C ASN A 4 -1.63 -14.16 -5.92
N GLU A 5 -0.78 -13.28 -6.44
CA GLU A 5 0.67 -13.57 -6.51
C GLU A 5 1.58 -12.59 -5.77
N ILE A 6 1.05 -11.73 -4.91
CA ILE A 6 1.88 -10.67 -4.32
C ILE A 6 2.03 -10.94 -2.83
N LYS A 7 2.99 -11.82 -2.53
CA LYS A 7 3.44 -12.34 -1.23
C LYS A 7 2.33 -12.97 -0.36
N PRO A 8 2.38 -14.28 -0.05
CA PRO A 8 1.41 -14.99 0.80
C PRO A 8 1.47 -14.62 2.31
N GLY A 9 1.64 -13.34 2.64
CA GLY A 9 1.69 -12.87 4.02
C GLY A 9 1.56 -11.35 4.20
N LEU A 10 1.47 -10.56 3.12
CA LEU A 10 1.18 -9.13 3.24
C LEU A 10 -0.31 -8.89 3.02
N GLN A 11 -0.96 -8.28 4.01
CA GLN A 11 -2.37 -7.92 3.91
C GLN A 11 -2.52 -6.67 3.07
N TYR A 12 -2.98 -6.81 1.82
CA TYR A 12 -3.33 -5.68 0.98
C TYR A 12 -4.83 -5.41 1.04
N LYS A 13 -5.21 -4.18 1.39
CA LYS A 13 -6.60 -3.73 1.40
C LYS A 13 -6.80 -2.59 0.41
N LEU A 14 -7.81 -2.70 -0.45
CA LEU A 14 -8.24 -1.57 -1.27
C LEU A 14 -8.94 -0.56 -0.34
N LEU A 15 -8.39 0.65 -0.22
CA LEU A 15 -9.03 1.71 0.55
C LEU A 15 -10.09 2.42 -0.28
N SER A 16 -9.73 2.83 -1.49
CA SER A 16 -10.61 3.64 -2.31
C SER A 16 -10.21 3.56 -3.78
N GLN A 17 -11.17 3.79 -4.66
CA GLN A 17 -10.96 3.96 -6.08
C GLN A 17 -11.67 5.25 -6.49
N THR A 18 -10.89 6.28 -6.78
CA THR A 18 -11.37 7.63 -7.10
C THR A 18 -10.72 8.13 -8.38
N GLY A 19 -11.19 9.22 -8.96
CA GLY A 19 -10.55 9.85 -10.12
C GLY A 19 -11.39 9.82 -11.39
N PRO A 20 -10.97 10.58 -12.42
CA PRO A 20 -11.73 10.77 -13.65
C PRO A 20 -11.76 9.49 -14.49
N VAL A 21 -12.76 9.38 -15.37
CA VAL A 21 -12.95 8.22 -16.26
C VAL A 21 -11.71 7.91 -17.12
N HIS A 22 -10.93 8.94 -17.47
CA HIS A 22 -9.70 8.81 -18.26
C HIS A 22 -8.44 8.55 -17.41
N ALA A 23 -8.50 8.68 -16.09
CA ALA A 23 -7.38 8.44 -15.17
C ALA A 23 -7.87 7.97 -13.79
N PRO A 24 -8.37 6.72 -13.68
CA PRO A 24 -8.82 6.18 -12.40
C PRO A 24 -7.64 5.98 -11.45
N VAL A 25 -7.76 6.49 -10.23
CA VAL A 25 -6.80 6.34 -9.14
C VAL A 25 -7.29 5.27 -8.17
N PHE A 26 -6.49 4.23 -8.01
CA PHE A 26 -6.69 3.16 -7.05
C PHE A 26 -5.80 3.43 -5.84
N VAL A 27 -6.35 3.34 -4.65
CA VAL A 27 -5.64 3.48 -3.38
C VAL A 27 -5.63 2.13 -2.69
N MET A 28 -4.44 1.58 -2.52
CA MET A 28 -4.17 0.31 -1.85
C MET A 28 -3.39 0.58 -0.58
N THR A 29 -3.78 -0.08 0.49
CA THR A 29 -3.02 -0.16 1.74
C THR A 29 -2.38 -1.53 1.84
N VAL A 30 -1.25 -1.58 2.54
CA VAL A 30 -0.57 -2.80 2.91
C VAL A 30 -0.12 -2.73 4.36
N GLU A 31 -0.38 -3.79 5.11
CA GLU A 31 0.11 -3.93 6.48
C GLU A 31 1.34 -4.84 6.51
N VAL A 32 2.44 -4.34 7.09
CA VAL A 32 3.72 -5.05 7.22
C VAL A 32 4.24 -4.89 8.64
N ASN A 33 4.37 -5.99 9.38
CA ASN A 33 4.86 -6.00 10.78
C ASN A 33 4.07 -5.02 11.70
N GLY A 34 2.75 -4.92 11.54
CA GLY A 34 1.91 -4.01 12.33
C GLY A 34 1.99 -2.54 11.93
N GLN A 35 2.70 -2.19 10.85
CA GLN A 35 2.66 -0.87 10.24
C GLN A 35 1.83 -0.89 8.96
N LEU A 36 0.87 0.03 8.86
CA LEU A 36 0.13 0.26 7.63
C LEU A 36 0.86 1.25 6.72
N PHE A 37 0.89 0.94 5.43
CA PHE A 37 1.45 1.76 4.37
C PHE A 37 0.42 1.92 3.25
N GLU A 38 0.28 3.14 2.75
CA GLU A 38 -0.68 3.47 1.70
C GLU A 38 0.01 3.85 0.40
N GLY A 39 -0.45 3.27 -0.70
CA GLY A 39 0.01 3.53 -2.06
C GLY A 39 -1.15 3.75 -3.02
N SER A 40 -1.06 4.84 -3.78
CA SER A 40 -2.01 5.19 -4.83
C SER A 40 -1.43 4.94 -6.21
N GLY A 41 -2.27 4.74 -7.22
CA GLY A 41 -1.81 4.65 -8.60
C GLY A 41 -2.92 4.43 -9.61
N PRO A 42 -2.64 4.62 -10.91
CA PRO A 42 -3.63 4.52 -11.99
C PRO A 42 -4.23 3.11 -12.19
N THR A 43 -3.64 2.10 -11.57
CA THR A 43 -4.12 0.71 -11.63
C THR A 43 -3.91 0.03 -10.30
N LYS A 44 -4.69 -1.05 -10.04
CA LYS A 44 -4.52 -1.90 -8.86
C LYS A 44 -3.07 -2.40 -8.69
N LYS A 45 -2.38 -2.70 -9.80
CA LYS A 45 -0.95 -3.09 -9.79
C LYS A 45 -0.06 -1.93 -9.34
N LYS A 46 -0.24 -0.72 -9.90
CA LYS A 46 0.60 0.43 -9.56
C LYS A 46 0.37 0.90 -8.13
N ALA A 47 -0.88 0.96 -7.68
CA ALA A 47 -1.25 1.26 -6.30
C ALA A 47 -0.58 0.30 -5.31
N LYS A 48 -0.67 -1.00 -5.62
CA LYS A 48 -0.05 -2.06 -4.83
C LYS A 48 1.47 -1.97 -4.81
N LEU A 49 2.09 -1.68 -5.95
CA LEU A 49 3.54 -1.51 -6.06
C LEU A 49 4.01 -0.29 -5.25
N ASN A 50 3.30 0.84 -5.32
CA ASN A 50 3.60 2.01 -4.49
C ASN A 50 3.47 1.72 -2.99
N ALA A 51 2.42 0.98 -2.59
CA ALA A 51 2.22 0.61 -1.19
C ALA A 51 3.36 -0.31 -0.70
N ALA A 52 3.72 -1.31 -1.53
CA ALA A 52 4.80 -2.23 -1.25
C ALA A 52 6.17 -1.54 -1.24
N GLU A 53 6.43 -0.59 -2.15
CA GLU A 53 7.69 0.16 -2.21
C GLU A 53 7.88 1.02 -0.97
N LYS A 54 6.84 1.73 -0.52
CA LYS A 54 6.85 2.45 0.76
C LYS A 54 7.11 1.51 1.93
N ALA A 55 6.42 0.37 1.98
CA ALA A 55 6.61 -0.62 3.04
C ALA A 55 8.02 -1.20 3.03
N LEU A 56 8.57 -1.54 1.86
CA LEU A 56 9.94 -2.07 1.70
C LEU A 56 10.99 -1.02 2.07
N ARG A 57 10.84 0.22 1.61
CA ARG A 57 11.77 1.30 1.93
C ARG A 57 11.75 1.63 3.41
N SER A 58 10.57 1.65 4.02
CA SER A 58 10.44 1.78 5.47
C SER A 58 11.00 0.58 6.21
N PHE A 59 10.81 -0.64 5.72
CA PHE A 59 11.33 -1.86 6.34
C PHE A 59 12.86 -1.90 6.30
N VAL A 60 13.47 -1.53 5.17
CA VAL A 60 14.93 -1.47 5.00
C VAL A 60 15.56 -0.32 5.80
N HIS A 61 14.88 0.82 5.95
CA HIS A 61 15.36 1.92 6.80
C HIS A 61 15.05 1.74 8.29
N LYS A 62 14.09 0.87 8.68
CA LYS A 62 13.71 0.65 10.08
C LYS A 62 14.66 -0.30 10.82
N GLY A 63 15.89 0.18 10.93
CA GLY A 63 16.61 0.22 12.21
C GLY A 63 16.32 1.51 13.01
N GLY A 64 15.22 2.23 12.75
CA GLY A 64 14.88 3.50 13.41
C GLY A 64 13.37 3.73 13.61
N PRO A 65 12.90 4.11 14.81
CA PRO A 65 11.50 4.34 15.10
C PRO A 65 11.10 5.78 14.76
N SER A 66 10.14 5.94 13.85
CA SER A 66 9.38 7.19 13.65
C SER A 66 8.24 6.82 12.69
N GLY A 67 6.96 7.09 12.91
CA GLY A 67 6.23 7.89 13.88
C GLY A 67 4.86 8.17 13.24
N SER A 68 3.81 8.28 14.06
CA SER A 68 2.51 8.93 13.76
C SER A 68 1.52 8.14 12.87
N VAL A 69 0.23 8.02 13.19
CA VAL A 69 -0.62 8.57 14.25
C VAL A 69 -1.77 7.56 14.47
N ARG A 70 -2.01 7.12 15.71
CA ARG A 70 -3.29 6.52 16.07
C ARG A 70 -4.18 7.72 16.43
N THR A 71 -5.09 8.09 15.53
CA THR A 71 -6.15 9.04 15.87
C THR A 71 -7.18 8.26 16.71
N PHE A 72 -7.46 8.80 17.89
CA PHE A 72 -8.42 8.28 18.87
C PHE A 72 -9.85 8.26 18.31
#